data_AF-A0A4R4VIP4-F1
#
_entry.id   AF-A0A4R4VIP4-F1
#
_cell.length_a   1.000
_cell.length_b   1.000
_cell.length_c   1.000
_cell.angle_alpha   90.00
_cell.angle_beta   90.00
_cell.angle_gamma   90.00
#
_symmetry.space_group_name_H-M   'P 1'
#
loop_
_entity.id
_entity.type
_entity.pdbx_description
1 polymer ?
#
loop_
_entity_poly.entity_id
_entity_poly.type
_entity_poly.pdbx_seq_one_letter_code
_entity_poly.pdbx_strand_id
1 'polypeptide(L)' 'MDQLLTVDEAADALNTSVRFVRRLIAERRIEFVKVGRHVRIRESALIAFVVAGTVTPMTTGTVKGRAA' A
#
# COMPACT_ATOMS: atom_id res chain seq x y z
N MET A 1 -1.29 -5.50 19.68
CA MET A 1 -1.36 -4.07 19.37
C MET A 1 -0.78 -3.91 17.99
N ASP A 2 -1.52 -3.33 17.05
CA ASP A 2 -1.07 -3.10 15.67
C ASP A 2 -0.22 -1.83 15.63
N GLN A 3 0.97 -1.87 15.02
CA GLN A 3 1.90 -0.75 15.04
C GLN A 3 1.34 0.42 14.21
N LEU A 4 1.42 1.64 14.77
CA LEU A 4 0.96 2.86 14.12
C LEU A 4 2.15 3.62 13.53
N LEU A 5 2.36 3.45 12.23
CA LEU A 5 3.42 4.09 11.47
C LEU A 5 3.08 5.55 11.16
N THR A 6 4.11 6.40 11.17
CA THR A 6 4.08 7.73 10.56
C THR A 6 4.03 7.62 9.03
N VAL A 7 3.79 8.75 8.38
CA VAL A 7 3.81 8.81 6.90
C VAL A 7 5.21 8.50 6.37
N ASP A 8 6.25 8.96 7.06
CA ASP A 8 7.64 8.76 6.65
C ASP A 8 8.05 7.29 6.84
N GLU A 9 7.74 6.68 7.99
CA GLU A 9 7.98 5.25 8.22
C GLU A 9 7.23 4.35 7.23
N ALA A 10 5.99 4.70 6.87
CA ALA A 10 5.25 3.95 5.84
C ALA A 10 5.86 4.10 4.45
N ALA A 11 6.45 5.27 4.15
CA ALA A 11 7.16 5.49 2.89
C ALA A 11 8.44 4.64 2.83
N ASP A 12 9.20 4.62 3.93
CA ASP A 12 10.40 3.79 4.08
C ASP A 12 10.06 2.30 3.97
N ALA A 13 8.99 1.84 4.64
CA ALA A 13 8.54 0.45 4.59
C ALA A 13 8.13 -0.01 3.18
N LEU A 14 7.55 0.88 2.37
CA LEU A 14 7.23 0.59 0.97
C LEU A 14 8.40 0.85 0.01
N ASN A 15 9.51 1.42 0.49
CA ASN A 15 10.60 1.96 -0.32
C ASN A 15 10.08 2.91 -1.43
N THR A 16 9.15 3.81 -1.05
CA THR A 16 8.52 4.80 -1.95
C THR A 16 8.65 6.22 -1.39
N SER A 17 8.18 7.22 -2.14
CA SER A 17 8.19 8.61 -1.66
C SER A 17 7.07 8.91 -0.67
N VAL A 18 7.33 9.82 0.26
CA VAL A 18 6.31 10.40 1.16
C VAL A 18 5.12 10.99 0.38
N ARG A 19 5.35 11.55 -0.82
CA ARG A 19 4.26 12.07 -1.68
C ARG A 19 3.31 10.96 -2.12
N PHE A 20 3.84 9.78 -2.43
CA PHE A 20 3.03 8.63 -2.79
C PHE A 20 2.13 8.20 -1.63
N VAL A 21 2.67 8.07 -0.41
CA VAL A 21 1.88 7.73 0.79
C VAL A 21 0.81 8.79 1.08
N ARG A 22 1.15 10.09 0.98
CA ARG A 22 0.18 11.18 1.14
C ARG A 22 -0.94 11.12 0.09
N ARG A 23 -0.61 10.73 -1.14
CA ARG A 23 -1.58 10.53 -2.22
C ARG A 23 -2.50 9.35 -1.92
N LEU A 24 -1.99 8.22 -1.40
CA LEU A 24 -2.82 7.10 -0.96
C LEU A 24 -3.83 7.53 0.12
N ILE A 25 -3.39 8.36 1.09
CA ILE A 25 -4.28 8.89 2.13
C ILE A 25 -5.33 9.84 1.53
N ALA A 26 -4.92 10.77 0.67
CA ALA A 26 -5.83 11.75 0.06
C ALA A 26 -6.88 11.09 -0.84
N GLU A 27 -6.48 10.09 -1.63
CA GLU A 27 -7.36 9.27 -2.47
C GLU A 27 -8.13 8.20 -1.66
N ARG A 28 -7.89 8.08 -0.34
CA ARG A 28 -8.47 7.05 0.55
C ARG A 28 -8.25 5.61 0.07
N ARG A 29 -7.09 5.36 -0.53
CA ARG A 29 -6.67 4.03 -1.02
C ARG A 29 -6.01 3.16 0.04
N ILE A 30 -5.73 3.71 1.21
CA ILE A 30 -5.19 3.01 2.37
C ILE A 30 -5.96 3.42 3.62
N GLU A 31 -6.12 2.48 4.56
CA GLU A 31 -6.70 2.80 5.85
C GLU A 31 -5.72 3.61 6.71
N PHE A 32 -6.23 4.61 7.42
CA PHE A 32 -5.43 5.46 8.30
C PHE A 32 -6.22 5.84 9.55
N VAL A 33 -5.49 6.09 10.63
CA VAL A 33 -6.02 6.55 11.91
C VAL A 33 -5.69 8.04 12.07
N LYS A 34 -6.68 8.82 12.49
CA LYS A 34 -6.50 10.21 12.89
C LYS A 34 -6.23 10.27 14.39
N VAL A 35 -5.09 10.84 14.76
CA VAL A 35 -4.71 11.11 16.15
C VAL A 35 -4.52 12.62 16.30
N GLY A 36 -5.64 13.32 16.53
CA GLY A 36 -5.71 14.77 16.44
C GLY A 36 -5.32 15.26 15.05
N ARG A 37 -4.28 16.12 14.98
CA ARG A 37 -3.73 16.60 13.70
C ARG A 37 -2.89 15.56 12.96
N HIS A 38 -2.43 14.52 13.64
CA HIS A 38 -1.51 13.54 13.08
C HIS A 38 -2.27 12.44 12.34
N VAL A 39 -1.67 11.97 11.25
CA VAL A 39 -2.11 10.77 10.55
C VAL A 39 -1.16 9.64 10.91
N ARG A 40 -1.72 8.47 11.20
CA ARG A 40 -1.00 7.22 11.42
C ARG A 40 -1.55 6.14 10.50
N ILE A 41 -0.69 5.24 10.05
CA ILE A 41 -1.05 4.11 9.21
C ILE A 41 -0.83 2.86 10.04
N ARG A 42 -1.84 1.99 10.09
CA ARG A 42 -1.69 0.68 10.72
C ARG A 42 -0.75 -0.17 9.88
N GLU A 43 0.19 -0.86 10.50
CA GLU A 43 1.10 -1.78 9.80
C GLU A 43 0.28 -2.83 9.01
N SER A 44 -0.76 -3.38 9.62
CA SER A 44 -1.68 -4.31 8.94
C SER A 44 -2.35 -3.71 7.69
N ALA A 45 -2.67 -2.41 7.70
CA ALA A 45 -3.27 -1.73 6.55
C ALA A 45 -2.25 -1.55 5.41
N LEU A 46 -0.97 -1.32 5.75
CA LEU A 46 0.11 -1.27 4.77
C LEU A 46 0.32 -2.63 4.12
N ILE A 47 0.35 -3.70 4.91
CA ILE A 47 0.45 -5.07 4.42
C ILE A 47 -0.74 -5.41 3.52
N ALA A 48 -1.96 -5.10 3.96
CA ALA A 48 -3.16 -5.34 3.17
C ALA A 48 -3.13 -4.60 1.83
N PHE A 49 -2.61 -3.37 1.81
CA PHE A 49 -2.42 -2.60 0.57
C PHE A 49 -1.44 -3.30 -0.39
N VAL A 50 -0.31 -3.80 0.13
CA VAL A 50 0.68 -4.54 -0.68
C VAL A 50 0.07 -5.82 -1.23
N VAL A 51 -0.61 -6.61 -0.39
CA VAL A 51 -1.27 -7.84 -0.81
C VAL A 51 -2.31 -7.57 -1.90
N ALA A 52 -3.15 -6.55 -1.73
CA ALA A 52 -4.15 -6.16 -2.73
C ALA A 52 -3.52 -5.68 -4.06
N GLY A 53 -2.33 -5.09 -4.01
CA GLY A 53 -1.56 -4.66 -5.18
C GLY A 53 -0.64 -5.73 -5.78
N THR A 54 -0.55 -6.93 -5.17
CA THR A 54 0.35 -7.99 -5.63
C THR A 54 -0.22 -8.68 -6.86
N VAL A 55 0.50 -8.62 -7.98
CA VAL A 55 0.15 -9.30 -9.23
C VAL A 55 0.85 -10.65 -9.28
N THR A 56 0.10 -11.72 -9.51
CA THR A 56 0.67 -13.07 -9.65
C THR A 56 1.55 -13.17 -10.89
N PRO A 57 2.72 -13.82 -10.81
CA PRO A 57 3.59 -14.00 -11.97
C PRO A 57 2.89 -14.77 -13.08
N MET A 58 3.08 -14.34 -14.33
CA MET A 58 2.56 -15.06 -15.49
C MET A 58 3.41 -16.30 -15.78
N THR A 59 2.76 -17.46 -15.91
CA THR A 59 3.41 -18.70 -16.35
C THR A 59 3.39 -18.80 -17.88
N THR A 60 4.32 -19.55 -18.47
CA THR A 60 4.47 -19.78 -19.92
C THR A 60 3.19 -20.27 -20.61
N GLY A 61 2.27 -20.91 -19.89
CA GLY A 61 0.95 -21.30 -20.38
C GLY A 61 -0.05 -20.15 -20.54
N THR A 62 0.04 -19.11 -19.70
CA THR A 62 -0.86 -17.94 -19.71
C THR A 62 -0.55 -16.97 -20.86
N VAL A 63 0.73 -16.88 -21.25
CA VAL A 63 1.19 -15.95 -22.29
C VAL A 63 0.71 -16.34 -23.71
N LYS A 64 0.41 -17.63 -23.96
CA LYS A 64 -0.09 -18.12 -25.27
C LYS A 64 -1.59 -17.87 -25.51
N GLY A 65 -2.31 -17.32 -24.53
CA GLY A 65 -3.77 -17.14 -24.58
C GLY A 65 -4.22 -15.71 -24.86
N ARG A 66 -3.87 -15.14 -26.02
CA ARG A 66 -4.66 -14.07 -26.66
C ARG A 66 -4.24 -13.88 -28.11
N ALA A 67 -4.77 -14.73 -28.97
CA ALA A 67 -5.02 -14.37 -30.36
C ALA A 67 -6.54 -14.21 -30.49
N ALA A 68 -6.99 -12.97 -30.64
CA ALA A 68 -8.33 -12.60 -31.07
C ALA A 68 -8.16 -11.60 -32.21
#